data_AF-A0A973IR08-F1
#
_entry.id   AF-A0A973IR08-F1
#
_cell.length_a   1.000
_cell.length_b   1.000
_cell.length_c   1.000
_cell.angle_alpha   90.00
_cell.angle_beta   90.00
_cell.angle_gamma   90.00
#
_symmetry.space_group_name_H-M   'P 1'
#
loop_
_entity.id
_entity.type
_entity.pdbx_description
1 polymer ?
#
loop_
_entity_poly.entity_id
_entity_poly.type
_entity_poly.pdbx_seq_one_letter_code
_entity_poly.pdbx_strand_id
1 'polypeptide(L)'
;MKNPRSQGRNSVHSILWIAALLLMFTLHVRAVYGAGYTPADKEAYTRAMNNARDVAQKDVFNRLLAIVPGRDKVNSARLHGCEIQWEGHPGFSRVLVVAFMSRKSYEDFYKQNLEQHQEEYILTKSLWVTVVPEMKNYFIGRKCPPSKKRIAQLLGLNPAFDYDVLVEMWVHPEDLFRPSPDPEVTDHESEIACRISRNHWIFPSDLNPFLRLAPSAKFVDHKGAQAVTFRKWFTDRAETIYGMEGDDLAKWGMPWTRLGYSYDWGRLKDPVGLSEFVLRIDPDQNGGELRIKLHRGIDSAASDWDEYFACSKYCFDDSDPLESPGVEWVPDDPGPEMSN
;
A
#
# COMPACT_ATOMS: atom_id res chain seq x y z
N MET A 1 58.54 40.40 67.28
CA MET A 1 58.12 41.78 67.58
C MET A 1 57.60 42.43 66.30
N LYS A 2 56.37 42.97 66.36
CA LYS A 2 55.75 44.05 65.56
C LYS A 2 55.61 43.92 64.02
N ASN A 3 54.33 43.81 63.63
CA ASN A 3 53.68 44.30 62.40
C ASN A 3 54.15 45.72 61.98
N PRO A 4 54.10 46.09 60.68
CA PRO A 4 52.85 46.66 60.14
C PRO A 4 52.53 46.49 58.63
N ARG A 5 51.22 46.55 58.35
CA ARG A 5 50.47 47.08 57.19
C ARG A 5 51.22 47.45 55.89
N SER A 6 50.69 47.02 54.74
CA SER A 6 49.95 47.88 53.80
C SER A 6 49.45 47.12 52.56
N GLN A 7 48.29 47.54 52.06
CA GLN A 7 47.61 47.08 50.85
C GLN A 7 48.35 47.50 49.57
N GLY A 8 48.29 46.66 48.54
CA GLY A 8 48.69 47.02 47.18
C GLY A 8 48.28 45.94 46.17
N ARG A 9 47.30 46.29 45.33
CA ARG A 9 46.59 45.49 44.33
C ARG A 9 47.49 44.91 43.21
N ASN A 10 47.03 43.75 42.73
CA ASN A 10 46.96 43.29 41.33
C ASN A 10 48.27 43.14 40.53
N SER A 11 48.65 41.88 40.27
CA SER A 11 49.04 41.43 38.92
C SER A 11 49.04 39.88 38.90
N VAL A 12 48.03 39.25 38.28
CA VAL A 12 48.09 38.63 36.95
C VAL A 12 48.42 37.12 36.99
N HIS A 13 47.55 36.34 36.32
CA HIS A 13 47.68 34.94 35.91
C HIS A 13 47.82 33.86 36.98
N SER A 14 46.70 33.22 37.29
CA SER A 14 46.51 31.75 37.37
C SER A 14 45.19 31.49 38.08
N ILE A 15 44.53 30.35 37.82
CA ILE A 15 43.17 29.98 38.31
C ILE A 15 42.04 30.43 37.37
N LEU A 16 42.11 30.00 36.12
CA LEU A 16 40.97 29.94 35.18
C LEU A 16 41.02 28.62 34.40
N TRP A 17 41.24 27.50 35.11
CA TRP A 17 41.36 26.17 34.49
C TRP A 17 40.63 25.02 35.21
N ILE A 18 39.78 25.27 36.22
CA ILE A 18 39.03 24.19 36.93
C ILE A 18 37.52 24.48 37.03
N ALA A 19 36.96 25.31 36.15
CA ALA A 19 35.51 25.57 36.09
C ALA A 19 34.91 25.39 34.68
N ALA A 20 35.53 24.54 33.85
CA ALA A 20 35.05 24.19 32.51
C ALA A 20 34.89 22.67 32.32
N LEU A 21 34.72 21.92 33.42
CA LEU A 21 34.57 20.45 33.44
C LEU A 21 33.27 20.00 34.16
N LEU A 22 32.30 20.89 34.29
CA LEU A 22 30.94 20.62 34.77
C LEU A 22 29.88 21.25 33.86
N LEU A 23 30.14 21.22 32.53
CA LEU A 23 29.16 21.61 31.51
C LEU A 23 29.18 20.69 30.27
N MET A 24 29.54 19.42 30.44
CA MET A 24 29.40 18.39 29.40
C MET A 24 28.95 17.05 30.00
N PHE A 25 27.84 17.09 30.72
CA PHE A 25 26.99 15.91 30.93
C PHE A 25 25.63 16.15 30.27
N THR A 26 25.62 16.73 29.06
CA THR A 26 24.55 16.43 28.12
C THR A 26 24.76 14.98 27.71
N LEU A 27 24.06 14.09 28.41
CA LEU A 27 23.74 12.75 27.94
C LEU A 27 23.29 12.90 26.49
N HIS A 28 24.23 12.66 25.57
CA HIS A 28 23.89 12.25 24.22
C HIS A 28 23.32 10.85 24.39
N VAL A 29 22.04 10.79 24.75
CA VAL A 29 21.23 9.65 24.35
C VAL A 29 21.29 9.68 22.84
N ARG A 30 22.24 8.92 22.29
CA ARG A 30 22.21 8.54 20.88
C ARG A 30 20.88 7.83 20.72
N ALA A 31 19.91 8.55 20.17
CA ALA A 31 18.71 7.95 19.63
C ALA A 31 19.18 6.82 18.72
N VAL A 32 18.84 5.59 19.10
CA VAL A 32 18.85 4.47 18.17
C VAL A 32 17.99 4.94 17.01
N TYR A 33 18.57 5.10 15.82
CA TYR A 33 17.88 5.52 14.61
C TYR A 33 16.83 4.46 14.24
N GLY A 34 15.64 4.54 14.85
CA GLY A 34 14.39 4.10 14.25
C GLY A 34 13.91 5.18 13.29
N ALA A 35 13.11 4.83 12.28
CA ALA A 35 12.67 5.78 11.25
C ALA A 35 12.17 7.09 11.90
N GLY A 36 12.59 8.22 11.34
CA GLY A 36 12.34 9.55 11.89
C GLY A 36 10.89 10.02 11.71
N TYR A 37 9.93 9.31 12.29
CA TYR A 37 8.54 9.73 12.33
C TYR A 37 8.34 10.85 13.34
N THR A 38 7.45 11.78 13.01
CA THR A 38 7.13 12.92 13.88
C THR A 38 5.99 12.57 14.85
N PRO A 39 5.81 13.32 15.95
CA PRO A 39 4.62 13.17 16.80
C PRO A 39 3.30 13.27 16.01
N ALA A 40 3.25 14.13 14.99
CA ALA A 40 2.09 14.27 14.10
C ALA A 40 1.84 13.01 13.25
N ASP A 41 2.89 12.30 12.85
CA ASP A 41 2.76 11.02 12.13
C ASP A 41 2.18 9.94 13.04
N LYS A 42 2.68 9.85 14.28
CA LYS A 42 2.14 8.93 15.28
C LYS A 42 0.66 9.22 15.55
N GLU A 43 0.29 10.48 15.68
CA GLU A 43 -1.11 10.89 15.88
C GLU A 43 -2.00 10.53 14.67
N ALA A 44 -1.54 10.82 13.45
CA ALA A 44 -2.26 10.47 12.22
C ALA A 44 -2.44 8.96 12.08
N TYR A 45 -1.39 8.20 12.35
CA TYR A 45 -1.43 6.74 12.30
C TYR A 45 -2.33 6.16 13.39
N THR A 46 -2.33 6.74 14.60
CA THR A 46 -3.26 6.35 15.68
C THR A 46 -4.72 6.52 15.25
N ARG A 47 -5.06 7.65 14.61
CA ARG A 47 -6.40 7.86 14.07
C ARG A 47 -6.75 6.83 12.99
N ALA A 48 -5.82 6.53 12.10
CA ALA A 48 -6.01 5.52 11.06
C ALA A 48 -6.27 4.12 11.65
N MET A 49 -5.47 3.70 12.64
CA MET A 49 -5.64 2.42 13.33
C MET A 49 -7.02 2.29 14.00
N ASN A 50 -7.46 3.36 14.67
CA ASN A 50 -8.78 3.38 15.31
C ASN A 50 -9.93 3.40 14.30
N ASN A 51 -9.82 4.18 13.22
CA ASN A 51 -10.87 4.28 12.21
C ASN A 51 -11.01 2.98 11.40
N ALA A 52 -9.90 2.43 10.90
CA ALA A 52 -9.91 1.20 10.08
C ALA A 52 -10.43 -0.04 10.84
N ARG A 53 -10.36 -0.01 12.18
CA ARG A 53 -10.91 -1.07 13.03
C ARG A 53 -12.44 -1.15 12.98
N ASP A 54 -13.13 -0.04 12.78
CA ASP A 54 -14.59 0.07 12.84
C ASP A 54 -15.17 0.37 11.45
N VAL A 55 -15.21 -0.67 10.60
CA VAL A 55 -15.73 -0.57 9.21
C VAL A 55 -17.26 -0.53 9.19
N ALA A 56 -17.82 0.38 8.42
CA ALA A 56 -19.25 0.52 8.17
C ALA A 56 -19.57 0.68 6.67
N GLN A 57 -20.84 0.55 6.30
CA GLN A 57 -21.30 0.66 4.91
C GLN A 57 -20.92 2.00 4.26
N LYS A 58 -20.87 3.09 5.02
CA LYS A 58 -20.47 4.42 4.54
C LYS A 58 -19.01 4.50 4.11
N ASP A 59 -18.18 3.54 4.54
CA ASP A 59 -16.76 3.51 4.24
C ASP A 59 -16.47 2.72 2.95
N VAL A 60 -17.47 1.99 2.43
CA VAL A 60 -17.38 1.28 1.16
C VAL A 60 -17.07 2.25 0.03
N PHE A 61 -16.06 1.90 -0.75
CA PHE A 61 -15.60 2.71 -1.87
C PHE A 61 -15.90 1.99 -3.19
N ASN A 62 -16.72 2.61 -4.02
CA ASN A 62 -17.32 2.01 -5.22
C ASN A 62 -16.56 2.28 -6.52
N ARG A 63 -15.30 2.68 -6.41
CA ARG A 63 -14.42 2.93 -7.54
C ARG A 63 -13.07 2.29 -7.31
N LEU A 64 -13.01 1.08 -6.74
CA LEU A 64 -11.78 0.29 -6.70
C LEU A 64 -11.30 0.02 -8.13
N LEU A 65 -10.00 -0.20 -8.28
CA LEU A 65 -9.43 -0.69 -9.53
C LEU A 65 -9.75 -2.19 -9.65
N ALA A 66 -10.24 -2.58 -10.82
CA ALA A 66 -10.55 -3.96 -11.16
C ALA A 66 -9.51 -4.54 -12.12
N ILE A 67 -9.17 -5.82 -11.94
CA ILE A 67 -8.30 -6.56 -12.85
C ILE A 67 -9.16 -7.21 -13.94
N VAL A 68 -9.41 -6.47 -15.03
CA VAL A 68 -10.25 -6.90 -16.15
C VAL A 68 -9.52 -6.78 -17.49
N PRO A 69 -9.75 -7.68 -18.45
CA PRO A 69 -8.97 -7.78 -19.69
C PRO A 69 -9.34 -6.75 -20.77
N GLY A 70 -10.18 -5.76 -20.46
CA GLY A 70 -10.67 -4.81 -21.46
C GLY A 70 -10.89 -3.41 -20.90
N ARG A 71 -11.33 -2.52 -21.79
CA ARG A 71 -11.71 -1.15 -21.43
C ARG A 71 -12.79 -1.19 -20.37
N ASP A 72 -12.47 -0.56 -19.25
CA ASP A 72 -13.44 -0.32 -18.18
C ASP A 72 -13.46 1.17 -17.84
N LYS A 73 -14.67 1.71 -17.67
CA LYS A 73 -14.88 3.15 -17.45
C LYS A 73 -14.37 3.59 -16.08
N VAL A 74 -14.52 2.75 -15.06
CA VAL A 74 -14.08 3.08 -13.70
C VAL A 74 -12.56 3.04 -13.62
N ASN A 75 -11.92 2.04 -14.20
CA ASN A 75 -10.48 1.93 -14.36
C ASN A 75 -9.93 3.12 -15.15
N SER A 76 -10.51 3.45 -16.31
CA SER A 76 -10.09 4.60 -17.10
C SER A 76 -10.16 5.91 -16.30
N ALA A 77 -11.25 6.13 -15.56
CA ALA A 77 -11.38 7.30 -14.69
C ALA A 77 -10.34 7.32 -13.54
N ARG A 78 -10.06 6.18 -12.90
CA ARG A 78 -9.04 6.08 -11.84
C ARG A 78 -7.62 6.28 -12.36
N LEU A 79 -7.34 5.73 -13.53
CA LEU A 79 -6.02 5.64 -14.12
C LEU A 79 -5.71 6.81 -15.07
N HIS A 80 -6.53 7.86 -15.08
CA HIS A 80 -6.32 9.03 -15.93
C HIS A 80 -6.24 8.64 -17.42
N GLY A 81 -7.16 7.78 -17.85
CA GLY A 81 -7.23 7.27 -19.21
C GLY A 81 -6.35 6.06 -19.50
N CYS A 82 -5.42 5.72 -18.60
CA CYS A 82 -4.57 4.56 -18.81
C CYS A 82 -5.32 3.25 -18.57
N GLU A 83 -4.79 2.17 -19.12
CA GLU A 83 -5.21 0.80 -18.82
C GLU A 83 -4.21 0.14 -17.86
N ILE A 84 -4.65 -0.93 -17.19
CA ILE A 84 -3.75 -1.80 -16.43
C ILE A 84 -2.80 -2.54 -17.37
N GLN A 85 -1.61 -2.87 -16.90
CA GLN A 85 -0.58 -3.45 -17.75
C GLN A 85 -0.59 -4.99 -17.71
N TRP A 86 -0.68 -5.60 -18.89
CA TRP A 86 -0.61 -7.05 -19.10
C TRP A 86 0.71 -7.41 -19.78
N GLU A 87 1.32 -8.54 -19.41
CA GLU A 87 2.58 -8.99 -20.00
C GLU A 87 2.37 -9.43 -21.47
N GLY A 88 1.20 -9.98 -21.75
CA GLY A 88 0.79 -10.47 -23.05
C GLY A 88 -0.69 -10.18 -23.29
N HIS A 89 -1.44 -11.19 -23.73
CA HIS A 89 -2.84 -11.02 -24.05
C HIS A 89 -3.68 -10.79 -22.77
N PRO A 90 -4.43 -9.67 -22.68
CA PRO A 90 -5.23 -9.35 -21.49
C PRO A 90 -6.17 -10.49 -21.08
N GLY A 91 -6.16 -10.84 -19.78
CA GLY A 91 -6.98 -11.91 -19.21
C GLY A 91 -6.42 -13.32 -19.38
N PHE A 92 -5.40 -13.48 -20.23
CA PHE A 92 -4.72 -14.77 -20.46
C PHE A 92 -3.23 -14.71 -20.13
N SER A 93 -2.75 -13.58 -19.61
CA SER A 93 -1.36 -13.39 -19.21
C SER A 93 -1.24 -12.84 -17.79
N ARG A 94 -0.02 -12.61 -17.35
CA ARG A 94 0.27 -11.93 -16.09
C ARG A 94 -0.12 -10.45 -16.15
N VAL A 95 -0.49 -9.89 -15.00
CA VAL A 95 -0.72 -8.46 -14.78
C VAL A 95 0.49 -7.88 -14.02
N LEU A 96 0.83 -6.62 -14.28
CA LEU A 96 1.92 -5.93 -13.59
C LEU A 96 1.43 -5.37 -12.25
N VAL A 97 2.10 -5.76 -11.17
CA VAL A 97 1.86 -5.24 -9.83
C VAL A 97 3.14 -4.67 -9.23
N VAL A 98 2.98 -3.86 -8.18
CA VAL A 98 4.10 -3.20 -7.50
C VAL A 98 3.94 -3.26 -5.97
N ALA A 99 5.04 -3.53 -5.28
CA ALA A 99 5.17 -3.43 -3.82
C ALA A 99 6.19 -2.35 -3.44
N PHE A 100 5.96 -1.66 -2.31
CA PHE A 100 6.92 -0.71 -1.73
C PHE A 100 7.54 -1.29 -0.46
N MET A 101 8.86 -1.38 -0.41
CA MET A 101 9.58 -2.10 0.64
C MET A 101 10.84 -1.38 1.11
N SER A 102 11.39 -1.82 2.24
CA SER A 102 12.68 -1.34 2.74
C SER A 102 13.82 -1.77 1.81
N ARG A 103 14.88 -0.95 1.73
CA ARG A 103 16.10 -1.30 0.99
C ARG A 103 16.65 -2.67 1.40
N LYS A 104 16.65 -2.96 2.70
CA LYS A 104 17.11 -4.25 3.23
C LYS A 104 16.32 -5.43 2.63
N SER A 105 14.99 -5.34 2.60
CA SER A 105 14.16 -6.41 2.03
C SER A 105 14.43 -6.58 0.53
N TYR A 106 14.60 -5.46 -0.19
CA TYR A 106 14.97 -5.49 -1.60
C TYR A 106 16.30 -6.21 -1.83
N GLU A 107 17.35 -5.83 -1.09
CA GLU A 107 18.69 -6.39 -1.21
C GLU A 107 18.76 -7.87 -0.81
N ASP A 108 18.10 -8.24 0.29
CA ASP A 108 18.12 -9.60 0.81
C ASP A 108 17.38 -10.60 -0.10
N PHE A 109 16.29 -10.17 -0.76
CA PHE A 109 15.36 -11.11 -1.41
C PHE A 109 15.21 -10.94 -2.93
N TYR A 110 15.38 -9.74 -3.48
CA TYR A 110 14.97 -9.45 -4.87
C TYR A 110 16.14 -9.01 -5.77
N LYS A 111 17.07 -8.22 -5.24
CA LYS A 111 18.15 -7.58 -6.01
C LYS A 111 18.95 -8.55 -6.87
N GLN A 112 19.43 -9.65 -6.29
CA GLN A 112 20.26 -10.62 -7.01
C GLN A 112 19.53 -11.23 -8.21
N ASN A 113 18.25 -11.59 -8.05
CA ASN A 113 17.47 -12.22 -9.13
C ASN A 113 17.15 -11.24 -10.26
N LEU A 114 16.92 -9.96 -9.91
CA LEU A 114 16.74 -8.88 -10.88
C LEU A 114 18.02 -8.60 -11.68
N GLU A 115 19.18 -8.54 -11.02
CA GLU A 115 20.49 -8.36 -11.66
C GLU A 115 20.88 -9.53 -12.56
N GLN A 116 20.42 -10.74 -12.22
CA GLN A 116 20.63 -11.95 -13.01
C GLN A 116 19.59 -12.15 -14.12
N HIS A 117 18.59 -11.26 -14.23
CA HIS A 117 17.50 -11.36 -15.20
C HIS A 117 16.81 -12.74 -15.22
N GLN A 118 16.58 -13.32 -14.03
CA GLN A 118 15.90 -14.62 -13.95
C GLN A 118 14.46 -14.53 -14.47
N GLU A 119 14.07 -15.52 -15.29
CA GLU A 119 12.73 -15.56 -15.89
C GLU A 119 11.62 -15.93 -14.88
N GLU A 120 11.98 -16.66 -13.83
CA GLU A 120 11.09 -17.06 -12.73
C GLU A 120 11.72 -16.71 -11.38
N TYR A 121 10.90 -16.26 -10.45
CA TYR A 121 11.25 -16.02 -9.05
C TYR A 121 10.25 -16.74 -8.15
N ILE A 122 10.75 -17.40 -7.12
CA ILE A 122 9.92 -18.12 -6.15
C ILE A 122 9.66 -17.22 -4.95
N LEU A 123 8.42 -16.73 -4.86
CA LEU A 123 7.93 -16.01 -3.70
C LEU A 123 7.55 -17.02 -2.61
N THR A 124 8.16 -16.84 -1.42
CA THR A 124 7.95 -17.73 -0.25
C THR A 124 7.18 -17.04 0.89
N LYS A 125 6.69 -15.83 0.64
CA LYS A 125 5.90 -15.02 1.59
C LYS A 125 4.80 -14.28 0.84
N SER A 126 3.59 -14.27 1.39
CA SER A 126 2.50 -13.45 0.85
C SER A 126 2.92 -11.98 0.79
N LEU A 127 2.57 -11.29 -0.29
CA LEU A 127 3.02 -9.91 -0.52
C LEU A 127 1.84 -8.99 -0.85
N TRP A 128 1.82 -7.84 -0.20
CA TRP A 128 0.84 -6.79 -0.43
C TRP A 128 1.27 -5.92 -1.62
N VAL A 129 0.36 -5.74 -2.56
CA VAL A 129 0.65 -5.07 -3.84
C VAL A 129 -0.50 -4.17 -4.28
N THR A 130 -0.19 -3.24 -5.18
CA THR A 130 -1.16 -2.51 -5.99
C THR A 130 -0.86 -2.74 -7.47
N VAL A 131 -1.85 -2.55 -8.34
CA VAL A 131 -1.71 -2.81 -9.78
C VAL A 131 -1.13 -1.59 -10.49
N VAL A 132 -0.20 -1.80 -11.42
CA VAL A 132 0.37 -0.74 -12.24
C VAL A 132 -0.61 -0.39 -13.37
N PRO A 133 -0.90 0.90 -13.63
CA PRO A 133 -0.18 2.10 -13.19
C PRO A 133 -0.83 2.92 -12.05
N GLU A 134 -1.68 2.34 -11.19
CA GLU A 134 -2.50 3.10 -10.23
C GLU A 134 -1.67 4.08 -9.37
N MET A 135 -0.60 3.58 -8.75
CA MET A 135 0.29 4.42 -7.93
C MET A 135 1.04 5.47 -8.76
N LYS A 136 1.47 5.12 -9.99
CA LYS A 136 2.18 6.06 -10.87
C LYS A 136 1.29 7.25 -11.22
N ASN A 137 0.02 6.97 -11.47
CA ASN A 137 -0.95 7.94 -11.95
C ASN A 137 -1.65 8.70 -10.82
N TYR A 138 -1.67 8.16 -9.60
CA TYR A 138 -2.28 8.80 -8.44
C TYR A 138 -1.79 10.25 -8.23
N PHE A 139 -0.53 10.54 -8.59
CA PHE A 139 0.08 11.85 -8.41
C PHE A 139 -0.10 12.82 -9.59
N ILE A 140 -0.84 12.43 -10.64
CA ILE A 140 -1.20 13.34 -11.73
C ILE A 140 -2.04 14.50 -11.17
N GLY A 141 -1.62 15.73 -11.45
CA GLY A 141 -2.28 16.94 -10.93
C GLY A 141 -2.13 17.13 -9.41
N ARG A 142 -1.21 16.42 -8.75
CA ARG A 142 -0.89 16.57 -7.32
C ARG A 142 0.57 16.99 -7.13
N LYS A 143 0.98 17.19 -5.88
CA LYS A 143 2.41 17.38 -5.55
C LYS A 143 3.21 16.16 -6.03
N CYS A 144 4.10 16.40 -6.98
CA CYS A 144 4.88 15.37 -7.67
C CYS A 144 6.30 15.92 -7.94
N PRO A 145 7.36 15.09 -7.86
CA PRO A 145 7.36 13.70 -7.41
C PRO A 145 6.96 13.59 -5.92
N PRO A 146 6.31 12.47 -5.52
CA PRO A 146 5.94 12.26 -4.12
C PRO A 146 7.18 11.95 -3.27
N SER A 147 7.15 12.36 -2.00
CA SER A 147 8.12 11.87 -1.04
C SER A 147 7.85 10.40 -0.69
N LYS A 148 8.88 9.65 -0.28
CA LYS A 148 8.74 8.27 0.24
C LYS A 148 7.69 8.17 1.34
N LYS A 149 7.69 9.16 2.25
CA LYS A 149 6.68 9.30 3.31
C LYS A 149 5.27 9.44 2.75
N ARG A 150 5.07 10.21 1.67
CA ARG A 150 3.75 10.36 1.06
C ARG A 150 3.25 9.05 0.44
N ILE A 151 4.14 8.25 -0.12
CA ILE A 151 3.81 6.91 -0.63
C ILE A 151 3.46 5.97 0.54
N ALA A 152 4.25 5.99 1.62
CA ALA A 152 3.95 5.21 2.82
C ALA A 152 2.59 5.59 3.43
N GLN A 153 2.26 6.88 3.47
CA GLN A 153 0.93 7.38 3.82
C GLN A 153 -0.17 6.78 2.96
N LEU A 154 0.01 6.88 1.65
CA LEU A 154 -0.97 6.44 0.66
C LEU A 154 -1.25 4.92 0.76
N LEU A 155 -0.23 4.13 1.03
CA LEU A 155 -0.28 2.68 1.15
C LEU A 155 -0.64 2.18 2.55
N GLY A 156 -0.94 3.06 3.51
CA GLY A 156 -1.27 2.63 4.87
C GLY A 156 -0.09 2.03 5.64
N LEU A 157 1.15 2.30 5.21
CA LEU A 157 2.36 1.70 5.78
C LEU A 157 2.73 2.38 7.10
N ASN A 158 3.25 1.59 8.04
CA ASN A 158 3.64 2.07 9.36
C ASN A 158 4.83 3.05 9.24
N PRO A 159 4.72 4.29 9.77
CA PRO A 159 5.75 5.32 9.64
C PRO A 159 7.01 5.05 10.49
N ALA A 160 6.99 4.05 11.38
CA ALA A 160 8.15 3.63 12.15
C ALA A 160 9.21 2.88 11.32
N PHE A 161 8.91 2.56 10.06
CA PHE A 161 9.82 1.89 9.15
C PHE A 161 10.21 2.78 7.97
N ASP A 162 11.42 2.58 7.47
CA ASP A 162 11.90 3.18 6.23
C ASP A 162 11.56 2.29 5.03
N TYR A 163 11.12 2.93 3.95
CA TYR A 163 10.79 2.32 2.67
C TYR A 163 11.53 3.06 1.57
N ASP A 164 12.14 2.33 0.65
CA ASP A 164 13.14 2.88 -0.27
C ASP A 164 12.99 2.38 -1.71
N VAL A 165 12.42 1.20 -1.92
CA VAL A 165 12.45 0.54 -3.22
C VAL A 165 11.07 0.07 -3.61
N LEU A 166 10.66 0.42 -4.81
CA LEU A 166 9.49 -0.14 -5.49
C LEU A 166 9.92 -1.35 -6.30
N VAL A 167 9.23 -2.48 -6.16
CA VAL A 167 9.52 -3.68 -6.95
C VAL A 167 8.30 -4.01 -7.79
N GLU A 168 8.45 -3.91 -9.11
CA GLU A 168 7.44 -4.32 -10.08
C GLU A 168 7.63 -5.80 -10.44
N MET A 169 6.52 -6.52 -10.55
CA MET A 169 6.51 -7.96 -10.86
C MET A 169 5.27 -8.36 -11.66
N TRP A 170 5.46 -9.30 -12.57
CA TRP A 170 4.40 -9.93 -13.35
C TRP A 170 3.85 -11.13 -12.58
N VAL A 171 2.54 -11.14 -12.37
CA VAL A 171 1.82 -12.16 -11.57
C VAL A 171 0.55 -12.61 -12.27
N HIS A 172 0.13 -13.86 -12.10
CA HIS A 172 -1.16 -14.28 -12.64
C HIS A 172 -2.30 -13.72 -11.77
N PRO A 173 -3.40 -13.22 -12.37
CA PRO A 173 -4.54 -12.74 -11.60
C PRO A 173 -5.13 -13.77 -10.64
N GLU A 174 -5.00 -15.07 -10.93
CA GLU A 174 -5.49 -16.15 -10.07
C GLU A 174 -4.72 -16.29 -8.73
N ASP A 175 -3.50 -15.76 -8.67
CA ASP A 175 -2.69 -15.74 -7.45
C ASP A 175 -2.96 -14.50 -6.58
N LEU A 176 -3.75 -13.56 -7.10
CA LEU A 176 -4.17 -12.36 -6.40
C LEU A 176 -5.54 -12.56 -5.78
N PHE A 177 -5.73 -11.96 -4.61
CA PHE A 177 -7.05 -11.77 -4.05
C PHE A 177 -7.13 -10.39 -3.40
N ARG A 178 -8.35 -9.87 -3.33
CA ARG A 178 -8.63 -8.63 -2.61
C ARG A 178 -8.68 -8.94 -1.10
N PRO A 179 -7.91 -8.24 -0.23
CA PRO A 179 -7.90 -8.53 1.20
C PRO A 179 -9.14 -7.92 1.87
N SER A 180 -10.30 -8.48 1.57
CA SER A 180 -11.63 -8.03 2.00
C SER A 180 -12.61 -9.20 2.06
N PRO A 181 -13.77 -9.08 2.72
CA PRO A 181 -14.76 -10.15 2.82
C PRO A 181 -15.20 -10.74 1.49
N ASP A 182 -15.18 -9.89 0.46
CA ASP A 182 -15.29 -10.22 -0.94
C ASP A 182 -13.88 -10.18 -1.57
N PRO A 183 -13.26 -11.35 -1.83
CA PRO A 183 -11.89 -11.41 -2.33
C PRO A 183 -11.78 -11.24 -3.86
N GLU A 184 -12.88 -11.00 -4.58
CA GLU A 184 -12.87 -10.87 -6.03
C GLU A 184 -12.02 -9.66 -6.49
N VAL A 185 -11.21 -9.88 -7.52
CA VAL A 185 -10.28 -8.86 -8.05
C VAL A 185 -10.85 -8.07 -9.22
N THR A 186 -12.00 -8.51 -9.75
CA THR A 186 -12.68 -7.97 -10.94
C THR A 186 -13.66 -6.86 -10.64
N ASP A 187 -13.93 -6.60 -9.36
CA ASP A 187 -15.03 -5.75 -8.93
C ASP A 187 -14.53 -4.39 -8.47
N HIS A 188 -15.39 -3.37 -8.61
CA HIS A 188 -15.09 -1.98 -8.28
C HIS A 188 -15.49 -1.60 -6.84
N GLU A 189 -16.00 -2.55 -6.08
CA GLU A 189 -16.27 -2.41 -4.66
C GLU A 189 -16.02 -3.73 -3.95
N SER A 190 -15.99 -3.69 -2.63
CA SER A 190 -15.99 -4.90 -1.82
C SER A 190 -17.17 -4.84 -0.88
N GLU A 191 -17.91 -5.93 -0.81
CA GLU A 191 -18.94 -6.10 0.22
C GLU A 191 -18.31 -6.25 1.62
N ILE A 192 -19.09 -5.93 2.66
CA ILE A 192 -18.65 -5.95 4.06
C ILE A 192 -19.00 -7.27 4.76
N ALA A 193 -18.16 -7.68 5.71
CA ALA A 193 -18.49 -8.74 6.67
C ALA A 193 -18.99 -8.10 7.96
N CYS A 194 -20.10 -8.62 8.49
CA CYS A 194 -20.67 -8.16 9.75
C CYS A 194 -20.23 -9.06 10.89
N ARG A 195 -19.57 -8.48 11.91
CA ARG A 195 -19.30 -9.20 13.17
C ARG A 195 -20.50 -9.07 14.09
N ILE A 196 -21.24 -10.15 14.31
CA ILE A 196 -22.46 -10.15 15.15
C ILE A 196 -22.17 -10.51 16.61
N SER A 197 -21.08 -11.23 16.89
CA SER A 197 -20.63 -11.54 18.26
C SER A 197 -19.14 -11.92 18.28
N ARG A 198 -18.59 -12.20 19.46
CA ARG A 198 -17.22 -12.69 19.60
C ARG A 198 -17.08 -14.01 18.81
N ASN A 199 -16.15 -14.05 17.86
CA ASN A 199 -15.88 -15.18 16.96
C ASN A 199 -17.01 -15.53 15.96
N HIS A 200 -18.00 -14.66 15.76
CA HIS A 200 -19.05 -14.89 14.75
C HIS A 200 -19.10 -13.74 13.74
N TRP A 201 -18.83 -14.09 12.49
CA TRP A 201 -18.83 -13.19 11.34
C TRP A 201 -19.78 -13.72 10.27
N ILE A 202 -20.61 -12.83 9.71
CA ILE A 202 -21.42 -13.08 8.52
C ILE A 202 -20.68 -12.46 7.35
N PHE A 203 -20.32 -13.28 6.36
CA PHE A 203 -19.71 -12.86 5.12
C PHE A 203 -20.79 -12.67 4.03
N PRO A 204 -20.50 -11.86 3.01
CA PRO A 204 -21.29 -11.78 1.77
C PRO A 204 -21.77 -13.13 1.23
N SER A 205 -20.86 -14.12 1.18
CA SER A 205 -21.15 -15.46 0.66
C SER A 205 -22.03 -16.33 1.56
N ASP A 206 -22.29 -15.91 2.81
CA ASP A 206 -23.29 -16.57 3.66
C ASP A 206 -24.72 -16.15 3.29
N LEU A 207 -24.86 -14.97 2.68
CA LEU A 207 -26.14 -14.37 2.30
C LEU A 207 -26.43 -14.58 0.80
N ASN A 208 -25.39 -14.61 -0.02
CA ASN A 208 -25.48 -14.79 -1.46
C ASN A 208 -24.99 -16.20 -1.89
N PRO A 209 -25.89 -17.12 -2.27
CA PRO A 209 -25.51 -18.48 -2.69
C PRO A 209 -24.74 -18.54 -4.01
N PHE A 210 -24.70 -17.44 -4.77
CA PHE A 210 -23.93 -17.34 -6.00
C PHE A 210 -22.50 -16.84 -5.78
N LEU A 211 -22.22 -16.18 -4.65
CA LEU A 211 -20.85 -15.79 -4.28
C LEU A 211 -20.16 -16.98 -3.62
N ARG A 212 -19.15 -17.55 -4.27
CA ARG A 212 -18.47 -18.76 -3.79
C ARG A 212 -17.03 -18.45 -3.37
N LEU A 213 -16.80 -18.45 -2.06
CA LEU A 213 -15.46 -18.66 -1.52
C LEU A 213 -15.09 -20.13 -1.69
N ALA A 214 -13.99 -20.41 -2.41
CA ALA A 214 -13.47 -21.77 -2.55
C ALA A 214 -13.15 -22.37 -1.16
N PRO A 215 -13.93 -23.34 -0.63
CA PRO A 215 -13.80 -23.79 0.76
C PRO A 215 -12.48 -24.52 1.03
N SER A 216 -11.89 -25.11 -0.01
CA SER A 216 -10.60 -25.79 0.02
C SER A 216 -9.41 -24.86 -0.21
N ALA A 217 -9.63 -23.59 -0.59
CA ALA A 217 -8.55 -22.66 -0.82
C ALA A 217 -7.88 -22.31 0.52
N LYS A 218 -6.66 -22.81 0.71
CA LYS A 218 -5.86 -22.57 1.91
C LYS A 218 -4.86 -21.44 1.74
N PHE A 219 -4.55 -20.75 2.81
CA PHE A 219 -3.72 -19.55 2.84
C PHE A 219 -2.58 -19.78 3.85
N VAL A 220 -1.38 -19.39 3.47
CA VAL A 220 -0.23 -19.26 4.38
C VAL A 220 0.44 -17.91 4.13
N ASP A 221 0.84 -17.21 5.20
CA ASP A 221 1.52 -15.92 5.06
C ASP A 221 2.99 -16.09 4.68
N HIS A 222 3.62 -17.21 5.02
CA HIS A 222 4.96 -17.59 4.58
C HIS A 222 5.12 -19.11 4.51
N LYS A 223 6.12 -19.56 3.77
CA LYS A 223 6.51 -20.97 3.69
C LYS A 223 6.76 -21.52 5.10
N GLY A 224 6.11 -22.65 5.42
CA GLY A 224 6.15 -23.29 6.73
C GLY A 224 5.17 -22.74 7.78
N ALA A 225 4.39 -21.70 7.47
CA ALA A 225 3.29 -21.27 8.35
C ALA A 225 2.12 -22.26 8.33
N GLN A 226 1.24 -22.16 9.33
CA GLN A 226 0.02 -22.96 9.38
C GLN A 226 -0.95 -22.54 8.27
N ALA A 227 -1.34 -23.51 7.43
CA ALA A 227 -2.36 -23.32 6.42
C ALA A 227 -3.76 -23.13 7.05
N VAL A 228 -4.46 -22.08 6.64
CA VAL A 228 -5.80 -21.73 7.13
C VAL A 228 -6.75 -21.45 5.96
N THR A 229 -8.07 -21.54 6.17
CA THR A 229 -9.05 -21.13 5.16
C THR A 229 -9.07 -19.61 5.01
N PHE A 230 -9.59 -19.09 3.89
CA PHE A 230 -9.74 -17.65 3.68
C PHE A 230 -10.45 -16.94 4.84
N ARG A 231 -11.59 -17.50 5.26
CA ARG A 231 -12.39 -16.93 6.36
C ARG A 231 -11.59 -16.86 7.65
N LYS A 232 -10.85 -17.92 7.98
CA LYS A 232 -10.00 -17.94 9.17
C LYS A 232 -8.87 -16.91 9.06
N TRP A 233 -8.18 -16.85 7.94
CA TRP A 233 -7.16 -15.83 7.69
C TRP A 233 -7.72 -14.41 7.87
N PHE A 234 -8.90 -14.15 7.29
CA PHE A 234 -9.55 -12.85 7.37
C PHE A 234 -9.93 -12.49 8.81
N THR A 235 -10.62 -13.40 9.52
CA THR A 235 -11.11 -13.13 10.88
C THR A 235 -9.96 -13.01 11.87
N ASP A 236 -8.97 -13.90 11.82
CA ASP A 236 -7.79 -13.86 12.70
C ASP A 236 -7.04 -12.54 12.52
N ARG A 237 -6.88 -12.10 11.27
CA ARG A 237 -6.19 -10.83 10.99
C ARG A 237 -7.03 -9.62 11.38
N ALA A 238 -8.35 -9.65 11.18
CA ALA A 238 -9.24 -8.56 11.59
C ALA A 238 -9.28 -8.40 13.12
N GLU A 239 -8.97 -9.45 13.87
CA GLU A 239 -8.89 -9.40 15.33
C GLU A 239 -7.53 -8.93 15.86
N THR A 240 -6.45 -9.15 15.10
CA THR A 240 -5.07 -8.96 15.59
C THR A 240 -4.33 -7.77 14.96
N ILE A 241 -4.64 -7.39 13.72
CA ILE A 241 -3.85 -6.41 12.95
C ILE A 241 -3.87 -5.00 13.53
N TYR A 242 -4.85 -4.67 14.38
CA TYR A 242 -5.02 -3.33 14.95
C TYR A 242 -4.32 -3.16 16.31
N GLY A 243 -3.49 -4.12 16.73
CA GLY A 243 -2.76 -4.07 17.98
C GLY A 243 -1.83 -2.84 18.08
N MET A 244 -1.90 -2.13 19.20
CA MET A 244 -1.04 -1.00 19.55
C MET A 244 -0.32 -1.32 20.87
N GLU A 245 0.78 -2.07 20.79
CA GLU A 245 1.55 -2.50 21.97
C GLU A 245 2.46 -1.39 22.48
N GLY A 246 2.08 -0.74 23.58
CA GLY A 246 2.87 0.30 24.22
C GLY A 246 3.11 1.53 23.32
N ASP A 247 4.15 2.29 23.64
CA ASP A 247 4.47 3.54 22.94
C ASP A 247 5.33 3.39 21.69
N ASP A 248 5.91 2.20 21.48
CA ASP A 248 6.78 1.93 20.35
C ASP A 248 5.95 1.64 19.09
N LEU A 249 5.90 2.63 18.20
CA LEU A 249 5.15 2.56 16.95
C LEU A 249 5.63 1.42 16.05
N ALA A 250 6.88 0.96 16.17
CA ALA A 250 7.40 -0.18 15.40
C ALA A 250 6.73 -1.51 15.78
N LYS A 251 6.07 -1.58 16.95
CA LYS A 251 5.32 -2.75 17.41
C LYS A 251 3.83 -2.71 17.05
N TRP A 252 3.37 -1.60 16.48
CA TRP A 252 1.97 -1.45 16.11
C TRP A 252 1.69 -2.14 14.77
N GLY A 253 0.47 -2.61 14.60
CA GLY A 253 0.04 -3.22 13.36
C GLY A 253 -0.30 -2.20 12.26
N MET A 254 -1.31 -2.51 11.44
CA MET A 254 -1.65 -1.76 10.23
C MET A 254 -3.12 -1.34 10.18
N PRO A 255 -3.44 -0.15 9.63
CA PRO A 255 -4.80 0.32 9.45
C PRO A 255 -5.47 -0.37 8.25
N TRP A 256 -5.56 -1.70 8.29
CA TRP A 256 -6.17 -2.49 7.22
C TRP A 256 -7.66 -2.19 7.13
N THR A 257 -8.13 -1.74 5.97
CA THR A 257 -9.51 -1.29 5.78
C THR A 257 -10.50 -2.44 5.69
N ARG A 258 -10.05 -3.63 5.26
CA ARG A 258 -10.91 -4.77 4.87
C ARG A 258 -11.87 -4.45 3.72
N LEU A 259 -11.63 -3.36 2.98
CA LEU A 259 -12.51 -2.88 1.90
C LEU A 259 -11.81 -2.88 0.53
N GLY A 260 -10.65 -3.54 0.43
CA GLY A 260 -9.91 -3.66 -0.82
C GLY A 260 -9.13 -2.42 -1.26
N TYR A 261 -8.97 -1.43 -0.38
CA TYR A 261 -8.10 -0.27 -0.58
C TYR A 261 -7.22 0.00 0.66
N SER A 262 -6.05 0.60 0.46
CA SER A 262 -5.16 0.99 1.55
C SER A 262 -5.67 2.23 2.29
N TYR A 263 -5.54 2.29 3.62
CA TYR A 263 -5.94 3.49 4.37
C TYR A 263 -4.90 4.60 4.22
N ASP A 264 -5.27 5.72 3.59
CA ASP A 264 -4.38 6.87 3.41
C ASP A 264 -4.32 7.74 4.67
N TRP A 265 -3.42 7.40 5.61
CA TRP A 265 -3.28 8.13 6.88
C TRP A 265 -2.68 9.54 6.71
N GLY A 266 -2.20 9.89 5.51
CA GLY A 266 -1.78 11.24 5.15
C GLY A 266 -2.95 12.19 4.83
N ARG A 267 -4.17 11.67 4.69
CA ARG A 267 -5.38 12.45 4.40
C ARG A 267 -6.38 12.35 5.54
N LEU A 268 -6.84 13.50 6.04
CA LEU A 268 -7.88 13.55 7.07
C LEU A 268 -9.29 13.34 6.52
N LYS A 269 -9.55 13.85 5.32
CA LYS A 269 -10.85 13.74 4.64
C LYS A 269 -10.73 12.76 3.49
N ASP A 270 -11.65 11.79 3.47
CA ASP A 270 -11.72 10.69 2.51
C ASP A 270 -10.38 9.93 2.43
N PRO A 271 -10.00 9.19 3.51
CA PRO A 271 -8.71 8.50 3.65
C PRO A 271 -8.62 7.23 2.78
N VAL A 272 -9.14 7.30 1.56
CA VAL A 272 -9.09 6.24 0.56
C VAL A 272 -7.75 6.34 -0.17
N GLY A 273 -6.94 5.29 -0.06
CA GLY A 273 -5.69 5.11 -0.78
C GLY A 273 -5.87 4.38 -2.12
N LEU A 274 -4.91 3.50 -2.43
CA LEU A 274 -4.89 2.71 -3.67
C LEU A 274 -5.67 1.42 -3.50
N SER A 275 -6.06 0.83 -4.63
CA SER A 275 -6.65 -0.51 -4.61
C SER A 275 -5.59 -1.51 -4.20
N GLU A 276 -5.95 -2.37 -3.27
CA GLU A 276 -5.04 -3.22 -2.53
C GLU A 276 -5.33 -4.69 -2.84
N PHE A 277 -4.26 -5.45 -3.06
CA PHE A 277 -4.31 -6.87 -3.37
C PHE A 277 -3.21 -7.60 -2.58
N VAL A 278 -3.40 -8.90 -2.39
CA VAL A 278 -2.39 -9.76 -1.78
C VAL A 278 -2.07 -10.91 -2.71
N LEU A 279 -0.78 -11.11 -2.97
CA LEU A 279 -0.27 -12.32 -3.60
C LEU A 279 -0.31 -13.45 -2.59
N ARG A 280 -1.07 -14.49 -2.94
CA ARG A 280 -1.22 -15.69 -2.14
C ARG A 280 -0.16 -16.70 -2.53
N ILE A 281 0.56 -17.21 -1.54
CA ILE A 281 1.32 -18.46 -1.71
C ILE A 281 0.39 -19.62 -1.34
N ASP A 282 0.25 -20.59 -2.24
CA ASP A 282 -0.63 -21.73 -2.04
C ASP A 282 0.12 -22.84 -1.28
N PRO A 283 -0.32 -23.27 -0.08
CA PRO A 283 0.34 -24.36 0.63
C PRO A 283 0.14 -25.73 -0.02
N ASP A 284 -0.96 -25.91 -0.78
CA ASP A 284 -1.30 -27.16 -1.44
C ASP A 284 -0.63 -27.27 -2.83
N GLN A 285 -0.16 -26.15 -3.41
CA GLN A 285 0.68 -26.13 -4.61
C GLN A 285 2.14 -25.82 -4.26
N ASN A 286 3.08 -26.67 -4.71
CA ASN A 286 4.54 -26.44 -4.54
C ASN A 286 5.00 -26.21 -3.07
N GLY A 287 4.18 -26.54 -2.06
CA GLY A 287 4.56 -26.45 -0.65
C GLY A 287 4.63 -25.03 -0.09
N GLY A 288 3.80 -24.10 -0.55
CA GLY A 288 3.80 -22.70 -0.09
C GLY A 288 4.75 -21.81 -0.89
N GLU A 289 4.86 -22.07 -2.19
CA GLU A 289 5.70 -21.34 -3.13
C GLU A 289 4.86 -20.81 -4.28
N LEU A 290 5.06 -19.56 -4.65
CA LEU A 290 4.43 -18.94 -5.82
C LEU A 290 5.50 -18.54 -6.83
N ARG A 291 5.31 -18.92 -8.10
CA ARG A 291 6.19 -18.49 -9.19
C ARG A 291 5.68 -17.19 -9.78
N ILE A 292 6.53 -16.17 -9.77
CA ILE A 292 6.29 -14.88 -10.40
C ILE A 292 7.45 -14.53 -11.33
N LYS A 293 7.36 -13.43 -12.06
CA LYS A 293 8.51 -12.87 -12.78
C LYS A 293 8.79 -11.46 -12.29
N LEU A 294 9.98 -11.25 -11.73
CA LEU A 294 10.42 -9.91 -11.35
C LEU A 294 10.64 -9.07 -12.60
N HIS A 295 10.12 -7.84 -12.60
CA HIS A 295 10.24 -6.94 -13.75
C HIS A 295 11.39 -5.96 -13.55
N ARG A 296 11.36 -5.17 -12.47
CA ARG A 296 12.43 -4.23 -12.10
C ARG A 296 12.28 -3.71 -10.66
N GLY A 297 13.40 -3.25 -10.09
CA GLY A 297 13.42 -2.47 -8.86
C GLY A 297 13.67 -1.00 -9.17
N ILE A 298 12.88 -0.10 -8.59
CA ILE A 298 13.05 1.35 -8.70
C ILE A 298 13.47 1.87 -7.33
N ASP A 299 14.73 2.25 -7.23
CA ASP A 299 15.36 2.69 -5.99
C ASP A 299 15.19 4.21 -5.82
N SER A 300 14.68 4.63 -4.66
CA SER A 300 14.54 6.06 -4.32
C SER A 300 15.84 6.85 -4.23
N ALA A 301 16.99 6.18 -4.21
CA ALA A 301 18.31 6.81 -4.33
C ALA A 301 18.79 6.93 -5.78
N ALA A 302 18.11 6.29 -6.74
CA ALA A 302 18.47 6.34 -8.15
C ALA A 302 17.88 7.58 -8.85
N SER A 303 18.52 8.00 -9.94
CA SER A 303 18.14 9.20 -10.69
C SER A 303 16.78 9.09 -11.39
N ASP A 304 16.28 7.88 -11.61
CA ASP A 304 15.01 7.58 -12.27
C ASP A 304 13.81 7.43 -11.30
N TRP A 305 14.02 7.63 -9.99
CA TRP A 305 12.94 7.58 -8.99
C TRP A 305 11.80 8.54 -9.34
N ASP A 306 12.14 9.78 -9.69
CA ASP A 306 11.14 10.80 -10.01
C ASP A 306 10.46 10.52 -11.37
N GLU A 307 11.15 9.84 -12.29
CA GLU A 307 10.63 9.47 -13.61
C GLU A 307 9.60 8.35 -13.56
N TYR A 308 9.58 7.56 -12.49
CA TYR A 308 8.58 6.51 -12.28
C TYR A 308 7.15 7.05 -12.20
N PHE A 309 6.97 8.27 -11.64
CA PHE A 309 5.67 8.87 -11.43
C PHE A 309 5.23 9.69 -12.65
N ALA A 310 3.97 9.53 -13.06
CA ALA A 310 3.49 10.17 -14.28
C ALA A 310 3.44 11.70 -14.17
N CYS A 311 3.18 12.25 -12.97
CA CYS A 311 3.09 13.66 -12.55
C CYS A 311 2.20 14.61 -13.39
N SER A 312 2.36 14.62 -14.71
CA SER A 312 1.63 15.40 -15.70
C SER A 312 1.30 14.62 -16.97
N LYS A 313 1.76 13.36 -17.11
CA LYS A 313 1.51 12.50 -18.28
C LYS A 313 0.18 11.76 -18.11
N TYR A 314 -0.81 12.14 -18.91
CA TYR A 314 -2.04 11.38 -19.10
C TYR A 314 -1.83 10.32 -20.19
N CYS A 315 -2.56 9.21 -20.15
CA CYS A 315 -2.47 8.23 -21.25
C CYS A 315 -3.30 8.60 -22.47
N PHE A 316 -4.36 9.41 -22.28
CA PHE A 316 -5.01 10.10 -23.39
C PHE A 316 -4.43 11.50 -23.49
N ASP A 317 -3.71 11.76 -24.58
CA ASP A 317 -3.58 13.11 -25.12
C ASP A 317 -4.95 13.46 -25.75
N ASP A 318 -5.47 14.66 -25.54
CA ASP A 318 -6.75 15.13 -26.11
C ASP A 318 -6.70 15.26 -27.67
N SER A 319 -5.72 14.61 -28.31
CA SER A 319 -5.46 14.60 -29.74
C SER A 319 -6.03 13.39 -30.47
N ASP A 320 -6.81 12.51 -29.80
CA ASP A 320 -7.54 11.42 -30.45
C ASP A 320 -9.03 11.77 -30.62
N PRO A 321 -9.45 12.29 -31.79
CA PRO A 321 -10.83 12.69 -32.05
C PRO A 321 -11.65 11.45 -32.41
N LEU A 322 -12.05 10.68 -31.41
CA LEU A 322 -13.08 9.67 -31.59
C LEU A 322 -14.29 9.97 -30.69
N GLU A 323 -15.27 10.56 -31.37
CA GLU A 323 -16.70 10.58 -31.05
C GLU A 323 -17.12 11.42 -29.84
N SER A 324 -17.32 12.71 -30.13
CA SER A 324 -18.38 13.50 -29.50
C SER A 324 -19.71 12.71 -29.52
N PRO A 325 -20.44 12.61 -28.39
CA PRO A 325 -21.76 11.96 -28.39
C PRO A 325 -22.78 12.93 -29.01
N GLY A 326 -22.85 12.94 -30.34
CA GLY A 326 -23.92 13.53 -31.12
C GLY A 326 -24.84 12.43 -31.63
N VAL A 327 -25.65 11.84 -30.75
CA VAL A 327 -26.82 11.07 -31.18
C VAL A 327 -28.04 11.93 -30.92
N GLU A 328 -28.43 12.65 -31.97
CA GLU A 328 -29.72 13.27 -32.10
C GLU A 328 -30.77 12.14 -32.19
N TRP A 329 -31.69 12.11 -31.22
CA TRP A 329 -32.82 11.18 -31.22
C TRP A 329 -33.75 11.52 -32.40
N VAL A 330 -33.78 10.66 -33.43
CA VAL A 330 -34.81 10.69 -34.47
C VAL A 330 -35.87 9.66 -34.10
N PRO A 331 -37.15 10.04 -33.88
CA PRO A 331 -38.23 9.07 -33.72
C PRO A 331 -38.51 8.36 -35.04
N ASP A 332 -38.60 7.03 -35.00
CA ASP A 332 -38.98 6.20 -36.15
C ASP A 332 -40.36 6.60 -36.71
N ASP A 333 -40.37 6.90 -38.01
CA ASP A 333 -41.57 7.11 -38.81
C ASP A 333 -42.18 5.74 -39.19
N PRO A 334 -43.44 5.43 -38.85
CA PRO A 334 -44.06 4.17 -39.26
C PRO A 334 -44.45 4.25 -40.74
N GLY A 335 -43.71 3.53 -41.59
CA GLY A 335 -44.02 3.37 -43.00
C GLY A 335 -45.42 2.78 -43.28
N PRO A 336 -45.99 3.02 -44.47
CA PRO A 336 -47.41 2.81 -44.73
C PRO A 336 -47.77 1.33 -44.89
N GLU A 337 -48.83 0.90 -44.19
CA GLU A 337 -49.50 -0.38 -44.41
C GLU A 337 -50.03 -0.45 -45.86
N MET A 338 -49.59 -1.48 -46.60
CA MET A 338 -50.17 -1.83 -47.88
C MET A 338 -51.53 -2.50 -47.68
N SER A 339 -52.52 -1.95 -48.38
CA SER A 339 -53.88 -2.44 -48.56
C SER A 339 -53.98 -3.92 -48.97
N ASN A 340 -54.99 -4.59 -48.43
CA ASN A 340 -55.85 -5.52 -49.17
C ASN A 340 -57.29 -5.02 -49.11
#